data_AF-A0AAE1QCV3-F1
#
_entry.id   AF-A0AAE1QCV3-F1
#
_cell.length_a   1.000
_cell.length_b   1.000
_cell.length_c   1.000
_cell.angle_alpha   90.00
_cell.angle_beta   90.00
_cell.angle_gamma   90.00
#
_symmetry.space_group_name_H-M   'P 1'
#
loop_
_entity.id
_entity.type
_entity.pdbx_description
1 polymer ?
#
loop_
_entity_poly.entity_id
_entity_poly.type
_entity_poly.pdbx_seq_one_letter_code
_entity_poly.pdbx_strand_id
1 'polypeptide(L)' 'MTTAAFRTWRRSMECWLGLNGWPPQEAVLHIRFHCTPALQRSLDARFSDREWRALATEVALDVIGHIALQQPHKSEERLF' A
#
# COMPACT_ATOMS: atom_id res chain seq x y z
N MET A 1 -2.84 11.43 -1.04
CA MET A 1 -2.31 10.97 -2.34
C MET A 1 -3.42 11.10 -3.37
N THR A 2 -3.14 11.58 -4.59
CA THR A 2 -4.16 11.66 -5.65
C THR A 2 -4.31 10.32 -6.39
N THR A 3 -5.43 10.10 -7.08
CA THR A 3 -5.67 8.88 -7.86
C THR A 3 -4.62 8.68 -8.95
N ALA A 4 -4.18 9.74 -9.63
CA ALA A 4 -3.15 9.67 -10.67
C ALA A 4 -1.78 9.27 -10.09
N ALA A 5 -1.41 9.85 -8.94
CA ALA A 5 -0.19 9.49 -8.23
C ALA A 5 -0.21 8.02 -7.78
N PHE A 6 -1.35 7.55 -7.25
CA PHE A 6 -1.50 6.16 -6.85
C PHE A 6 -1.38 5.20 -8.04
N ARG A 7 -2.03 5.48 -9.18
CA ARG A 7 -1.93 4.65 -10.39
C ARG A 7 -0.49 4.54 -10.89
N THR A 8 0.25 5.66 -10.85
CA THR A 8 1.66 5.69 -11.23
C THR A 8 2.50 4.84 -10.28
N TRP A 9 2.33 5.03 -8.97
CA TRP A 9 3.01 4.23 -7.95
C TRP A 9 2.72 2.74 -8.10
N ARG A 10 1.44 2.36 -8.30
CA ARG A 10 1.02 0.97 -8.48
C ARG A 10 1.73 0.33 -9.66
N ARG A 11 1.72 0.98 -10.83
CA ARG A 11 2.38 0.46 -12.02
C ARG A 11 3.89 0.28 -11.82
N SER A 12 4.54 1.21 -11.13
CA SER A 12 5.96 1.08 -10.78
C SER A 12 6.21 -0.10 -9.85
N MET A 13 5.34 -0.31 -8.85
CA MET A 13 5.44 -1.44 -7.92
C MET A 13 5.23 -2.79 -8.63
N GLU A 14 4.20 -2.90 -9.48
CA GLU A 14 3.94 -4.09 -10.29
C GLU A 14 5.14 -4.44 -11.19
N CYS A 15 5.72 -3.44 -11.87
CA CYS A 15 6.92 -3.61 -12.69
C CYS A 15 8.11 -4.10 -11.85
N TRP A 16 8.36 -3.43 -10.71
CA TRP A 16 9.47 -3.79 -9.83
C TRP A 16 9.34 -5.21 -9.28
N LEU A 17 8.14 -5.61 -8.84
CA LEU A 17 7.89 -6.97 -8.36
C LEU A 17 8.09 -8.02 -9.45
N GLY A 18 7.61 -7.74 -10.67
CA GLY A 18 7.82 -8.61 -11.83
C GLY A 18 9.29 -8.82 -12.18
N LEU A 19 10.13 -7.79 -12.03
CA LEU A 19 11.57 -7.89 -12.28
C LEU A 19 12.32 -8.69 -11.21
N ASN A 20 11.83 -8.67 -9.96
CA ASN A 20 12.51 -9.29 -8.83
C ASN A 20 12.16 -10.77 -8.63
N GLY A 21 11.03 -11.24 -9.17
CA GLY A 21 10.64 -12.65 -9.11
C GLY A 21 10.43 -13.17 -7.69
N TRP A 22 10.02 -12.30 -6.76
CA TRP A 22 9.83 -12.69 -5.36
C TRP A 22 8.68 -13.66 -5.19
N PRO A 23 8.76 -14.57 -4.21
CA PRO A 23 7.60 -15.38 -3.86
C PRO A 23 6.48 -14.45 -3.34
N PRO A 24 5.20 -14.82 -3.53
CA PRO A 24 4.07 -13.93 -3.26
C PRO A 24 4.02 -13.38 -1.83
N GLN A 25 4.46 -14.17 -0.85
CA GLN A 25 4.43 -13.81 0.57
C GLN A 25 5.43 -12.68 0.89
N GLU A 26 6.59 -12.69 0.24
CA GLU A 26 7.63 -11.67 0.35
C GLU A 26 7.23 -10.41 -0.43
N ALA A 27 6.59 -10.58 -1.59
CA ALA A 27 6.10 -9.48 -2.41
C ALA A 27 5.11 -8.58 -1.64
N VAL A 28 4.14 -9.17 -0.93
CA VAL A 28 3.15 -8.38 -0.15
C VAL A 28 3.77 -7.67 1.05
N LEU A 29 4.82 -8.23 1.67
CA LEU A 29 5.56 -7.53 2.72
C LEU A 29 6.32 -6.34 2.15
N HIS A 30 6.95 -6.51 0.99
CA HIS A 30 7.65 -5.42 0.32
C HIS A 30 6.73 -4.24 0.06
N ILE A 31 5.55 -4.53 -0.49
CA ILE A 31 4.53 -3.53 -0.75
C ILE A 31 4.19 -2.76 0.53
N ARG A 32 4.02 -3.46 1.67
CA ARG A 32 3.74 -2.84 2.97
C ARG A 32 4.90 -1.98 3.48
N PHE A 33 6.15 -2.40 3.27
CA PHE A 33 7.33 -1.60 3.61
C PHE A 33 7.40 -0.29 2.83
N HIS A 34 6.91 -0.27 1.59
CA HIS A 34 6.83 0.94 0.77
C HIS A 34 5.64 1.85 1.12
N CYS A 35 4.73 1.44 2.00
CA CYS A 35 3.64 2.27 2.47
C CYS A 35 4.14 3.32 3.49
N THR A 36 3.49 4.48 3.53
CA THR A 36 3.77 5.49 4.57
C THR A 36 3.43 4.95 5.96
N PRO A 37 4.04 5.48 7.05
CA PRO A 37 3.71 5.02 8.40
C PRO A 37 2.23 5.11 8.77
N ALA A 38 1.51 6.11 8.26
CA ALA A 38 0.06 6.25 8.48
C ALA A 38 -0.74 5.14 7.76
N LEU A 39 -0.31 4.78 6.55
CA LEU A 39 -0.94 3.71 5.78
C LEU A 39 -0.62 2.34 6.37
N GLN A 40 0.62 2.11 6.82
CA GLN A 40 1.00 0.91 7.56
C GLN A 40 0.10 0.72 8.79
N ARG A 41 -0.03 1.72 9.67
CA ARG A 41 -0.96 1.63 10.82
C ARG A 41 -2.40 1.31 10.43
N SER A 42 -2.87 1.83 9.30
CA SER A 42 -4.22 1.54 8.80
C SER A 42 -4.35 0.10 8.30
N LEU A 43 -3.28 -0.48 7.75
CA LEU A 43 -3.21 -1.90 7.39
C LEU A 43 -3.12 -2.78 8.64
N ASP A 44 -2.28 -2.42 9.62
CA ASP A 44 -2.09 -3.13 10.88
C ASP A 44 -3.40 -3.23 11.69
N ALA A 45 -4.26 -2.21 11.59
CA ALA A 45 -5.57 -2.21 12.23
C ALA A 45 -6.59 -3.13 11.53
N ARG A 46 -6.34 -3.55 10.29
CA ARG A 46 -7.27 -4.34 9.46
C ARG A 46 -6.80 -5.78 9.23
N PHE A 47 -5.50 -6.02 9.25
CA PHE A 47 -4.90 -7.31 8.92
C PHE A 47 -3.81 -7.67 9.93
N SER A 48 -3.86 -8.89 10.44
CA SER A 48 -2.69 -9.51 11.06
C SER A 48 -1.58 -9.72 10.02
N ASP A 49 -0.35 -9.92 10.49
CA ASP A 49 0.78 -10.24 9.60
C ASP A 49 0.52 -11.52 8.78
N ARG A 50 -0.10 -12.53 9.39
CA ARG A 50 -0.46 -13.79 8.71
C ARG A 50 -1.50 -13.57 7.61
N GLU A 51 -2.55 -12.82 7.89
CA GLU A 51 -3.59 -12.53 6.89
C GLU A 51 -3.02 -11.70 5.74
N TRP A 52 -2.18 -10.72 6.07
CA TRP A 52 -1.52 -9.88 5.06
C TRP A 52 -0.63 -10.71 4.13
N ARG A 53 0.19 -11.61 4.68
CA ARG A 53 1.08 -12.50 3.91
C ARG A 53 0.34 -13.51 3.04
N ALA A 54 -0.91 -13.83 3.39
CA ALA A 54 -1.73 -14.75 2.63
C ALA A 54 -2.43 -14.08 1.42
N LEU A 55 -2.37 -12.75 1.30
CA LEU A 55 -2.98 -12.04 0.18
C LEU A 55 -2.21 -12.29 -1.12
N ALA A 56 -2.95 -12.32 -2.23
CA ALA A 56 -2.36 -12.12 -3.54
C ALA A 56 -1.86 -10.67 -3.67
N THR A 57 -0.79 -10.48 -4.43
CA THR A 57 -0.15 -9.17 -4.65
C THR A 57 -1.13 -8.12 -5.16
N GLU A 58 -1.98 -8.49 -6.10
CA GLU A 58 -2.99 -7.62 -6.70
C GLU A 58 -4.01 -7.16 -5.64
N VAL A 59 -4.44 -8.08 -4.78
CA VAL A 59 -5.39 -7.79 -3.70
C VAL A 59 -4.75 -6.84 -2.67
N ALA A 60 -3.48 -7.05 -2.32
CA ALA A 60 -2.76 -6.16 -1.42
C ALA A 60 -2.67 -4.73 -1.99
N LEU A 61 -2.38 -4.60 -3.29
CA LEU A 61 -2.35 -3.30 -4.00
C LEU A 61 -3.73 -2.64 -4.05
N ASP A 62 -4.80 -3.40 -4.25
CA ASP A 62 -6.18 -2.89 -4.24
C ASP A 62 -6.58 -2.35 -2.87
N VAL A 63 -6.27 -3.09 -1.80
CA VAL A 63 -6.52 -2.67 -0.41
C VAL A 63 -5.81 -1.36 -0.10
N ILE A 64 -4.54 -1.24 -0.48
CA ILE A 64 -3.74 -0.02 -0.31
C ILE A 64 -4.37 1.14 -1.06
N GLY A 65 -4.81 0.91 -2.30
CA GLY A 65 -5.49 1.93 -3.09
C GLY A 65 -6.76 2.42 -2.41
N HIS A 66 -7.58 1.50 -1.92
CA HIS A 66 -8.81 1.84 -1.21
C HIS A 66 -8.54 2.69 0.02
N ILE A 67 -7.58 2.31 0.87
CA ILE A 67 -7.26 3.08 2.07
C ILE A 67 -6.65 4.43 1.69
N ALA A 68 -5.63 4.44 0.84
CA ALA A 68 -4.84 5.63 0.58
C ALA A 68 -5.58 6.71 -0.24
N LEU A 69 -6.61 6.33 -0.99
CA LEU A 69 -7.49 7.26 -1.71
C LEU A 69 -8.73 7.67 -0.89
N GLN A 70 -9.08 6.94 0.16
CA GLN A 70 -10.17 7.30 1.08
C GLN A 70 -9.72 8.09 2.31
N GLN A 71 -8.41 8.23 2.56
CA GLN A 71 -7.93 9.11 3.62
C GLN A 71 -8.37 10.55 3.30
N PRO A 72 -9.19 11.20 4.15
CA PRO A 72 -9.54 12.59 3.96
C PRO A 72 -8.25 13.39 3.95
N HIS A 73 -8.16 14.33 3.02
CA HIS A 73 -7.09 15.32 2.98
C HIS A 73 -7.07 16.02 4.35
N LYS A 74 -6.23 15.57 5.29
CA LYS A 74 -5.82 16.41 6.41
C LYS A 74 -4.89 17.44 5.79
N SER A 75 -5.52 18.43 5.15
CA SER A 75 -4.87 19.69 4.83
C SER A 75 -4.24 20.19 6.12
N GLU A 76 -2.99 20.58 6.01
CA GLU A 76 -2.22 21.24 7.04
C GLU A 76 -2.99 22.49 7.50
N GLU A 77 -3.67 22.40 8.63
CA GLU A 77 -3.94 23.58 9.46
C GLU A 77 -2.90 23.54 10.59
N ARG A 78 -1.73 24.07 10.27
CA ARG A 78 -0.80 24.61 11.25
C ARG A 78 -0.73 26.12 11.03
N LEU A 79 -0.93 26.83 12.13
CA LEU A 79 -0.51 28.21 12.42
C LEU A 79 -1.52 29.31 12.04
N PHE A 80 -2.38 29.63 13.01
CA PHE A 80 -2.45 30.99 13.54
C PHE A 80 -2.30 30.93 15.06
#